data_AF-A0A7S2MQR4-F1
#
_entry.id   AF-A0A7S2MQR4-F1
#
_cell.length_a   1.000
_cell.length_b   1.000
_cell.length_c   1.000
_cell.angle_alpha   90.00
_cell.angle_beta   90.00
_cell.angle_gamma   90.00
#
_symmetry.space_group_name_H-M   'P 1'
#
loop_
_entity.id
_entity.type
_entity.pdbx_description
1 polymer ?
#
loop_
_entity_poly.entity_id
_entity_poly.type
_entity_poly.pdbx_seq_one_letter_code
_entity_poly.pdbx_strand_id
1 'polypeptide(L)'
;GGETFGLAVAEFSVHNRPVLTSSIHDDNGFGRMHLDCLSAKGLGSYFYKDHKSLVDLLLRFDRTAKGDFNAYRSFEPTQVMAIFEKVFLGAPPPPPTITSTSTATS
;
A
#
# COMPACT_ATOMS: atom_id res chain seq x y z
N GLY A 1 9.82 -5.73 -14.60
CA GLY A 1 9.76 -4.28 -14.23
C GLY A 1 8.56 -3.58 -14.86
N GLY A 2 7.56 -3.19 -14.06
CA GLY A 2 6.34 -2.50 -14.53
C GLY A 2 5.63 -1.78 -13.38
N GLU A 3 5.96 -0.51 -13.15
CA GLU A 3 5.32 0.33 -12.11
C GLU A 3 3.82 0.54 -12.37
N THR A 4 3.42 0.52 -13.65
CA THR A 4 2.01 0.58 -14.09
C THR A 4 1.17 -0.60 -13.58
N PHE A 5 1.77 -1.78 -13.36
CA PHE A 5 1.02 -2.97 -12.96
C PHE A 5 0.46 -2.86 -11.54
N GLY A 6 1.26 -2.33 -10.60
CA GLY A 6 0.81 -2.16 -9.22
C GLY A 6 -0.34 -1.16 -9.08
N LEU A 7 -0.36 -0.10 -9.90
CA LEU A 7 -1.45 0.88 -9.92
C LEU A 7 -2.73 0.31 -10.54
N ALA A 8 -2.64 -0.49 -11.60
CA ALA A 8 -3.80 -1.16 -12.17
C ALA A 8 -4.48 -2.08 -11.13
N VAL A 9 -3.70 -2.82 -10.35
CA VAL A 9 -4.22 -3.63 -9.22
C VAL A 9 -4.92 -2.75 -8.19
N ALA A 10 -4.35 -1.59 -7.87
CA ALA A 10 -4.96 -0.64 -6.94
C ALA A 10 -6.32 -0.13 -7.43
N GLU A 11 -6.43 0.28 -8.70
CA GLU A 11 -7.68 0.78 -9.29
C GLU A 11 -8.82 -0.23 -9.19
N PHE A 12 -8.59 -1.49 -9.58
CA PHE A 12 -9.62 -2.53 -9.46
C PHE A 12 -9.98 -2.83 -8.00
N SER A 13 -8.98 -2.85 -7.10
CA SER A 13 -9.21 -3.08 -5.67
C SER A 13 -10.04 -1.94 -5.05
N VAL A 14 -9.76 -0.68 -5.37
CA VAL A 14 -10.53 0.49 -4.90
C VAL A 14 -11.99 0.43 -5.38
N HIS A 15 -12.23 -0.09 -6.59
CA HIS A 15 -13.58 -0.38 -7.09
C HIS A 15 -14.23 -1.65 -6.48
N ASN A 16 -13.68 -2.16 -5.38
CA ASN A 16 -14.15 -3.32 -4.65
C ASN A 16 -14.28 -4.57 -5.53
N ARG A 17 -13.31 -4.79 -6.42
CA ARG A 17 -13.22 -6.00 -7.25
C ARG A 17 -12.09 -6.89 -6.72
N PRO A 18 -12.29 -8.22 -6.64
CA PRO A 18 -11.18 -9.14 -6.43
C PRO A 18 -10.22 -9.06 -7.62
N VAL A 19 -8.92 -8.97 -7.35
CA VAL A 19 -7.88 -8.84 -8.39
C VAL A 19 -6.99 -10.07 -8.38
N LEU A 20 -6.91 -10.75 -9.51
CA LEU A 20 -5.98 -11.86 -9.71
C LEU A 20 -4.62 -11.29 -10.10
N THR A 21 -3.57 -11.65 -9.37
CA THR A 21 -2.22 -11.11 -9.64
C THR A 21 -1.12 -12.16 -9.46
N SER A 22 -0.03 -12.00 -10.21
CA SER A 22 1.14 -12.86 -10.10
C SER A 22 1.92 -12.54 -8.82
N SER A 23 2.24 -13.56 -8.02
CA SER A 23 3.18 -13.43 -6.91
C SER A 23 4.66 -13.52 -7.34
N ILE A 24 4.91 -13.89 -8.60
CA ILE A 24 6.27 -13.92 -9.17
C ILE A 24 6.69 -12.51 -9.57
N HIS A 25 7.95 -12.20 -9.28
CA HIS A 25 8.61 -10.93 -9.50
C HIS A 25 9.98 -11.22 -10.12
N ASP A 26 10.35 -10.47 -11.16
CA ASP A 26 11.61 -10.59 -11.90
C ASP A 26 12.66 -9.57 -11.42
N ASP A 27 12.31 -8.73 -10.45
CA ASP A 27 13.04 -7.53 -10.05
C ASP A 27 13.67 -7.65 -8.66
N ASN A 28 14.07 -8.85 -8.24
CA ASN A 28 14.56 -9.13 -6.88
C ASN A 28 13.57 -8.73 -5.76
N GLY A 29 12.30 -8.49 -6.09
CA GLY A 29 11.27 -8.19 -5.10
C GLY A 29 11.16 -6.72 -4.75
N PHE A 30 11.45 -5.80 -5.66
CA PHE A 30 11.19 -4.37 -5.44
C PHE A 30 9.75 -3.96 -5.80
N GLY A 31 9.13 -4.59 -6.79
CA GLY A 31 7.79 -4.26 -7.32
C GLY A 31 6.61 -4.94 -6.61
N ARG A 32 6.69 -5.10 -5.28
CA ARG A 32 5.77 -5.98 -4.52
C ARG A 32 4.68 -5.27 -3.74
N MET A 33 4.66 -3.95 -3.73
CA MET A 33 3.74 -3.15 -2.90
C MET A 33 2.27 -3.60 -3.03
N HIS A 34 1.83 -3.95 -4.24
CA HIS A 34 0.49 -4.46 -4.48
C HIS A 34 0.21 -5.82 -3.80
N LEU A 35 1.20 -6.72 -3.76
CA LEU A 35 1.13 -7.98 -3.03
C LEU A 35 1.06 -7.72 -1.52
N ASP A 36 1.83 -6.76 -1.01
CA ASP A 36 1.86 -6.43 0.41
C ASP A 36 0.51 -5.84 0.86
N CYS A 37 -0.07 -4.92 0.08
CA CYS A 37 -1.40 -4.36 0.35
C CYS A 37 -2.48 -5.44 0.35
N LEU A 38 -2.53 -6.26 -0.71
CA LEU A 38 -3.52 -7.34 -0.82
C LEU A 38 -3.35 -8.39 0.29
N SER A 39 -2.11 -8.74 0.65
CA SER A 39 -1.83 -9.70 1.72
C SER A 39 -2.23 -9.17 3.09
N ALA A 40 -1.96 -7.89 3.37
CA ALA A 40 -2.40 -7.24 4.62
C ALA A 40 -3.93 -7.25 4.77
N LYS A 41 -4.67 -7.27 3.65
CA LYS A 41 -6.13 -7.42 3.62
C LYS A 41 -6.63 -8.87 3.65
N GLY A 42 -5.73 -9.86 3.66
CA GLY A 42 -6.06 -11.29 3.60
C GLY A 42 -6.49 -11.78 2.21
N LEU A 43 -6.16 -11.04 1.15
CA LEU A 43 -6.56 -11.35 -0.24
C LEU A 43 -5.50 -12.18 -0.99
N GLY A 44 -4.57 -12.81 -0.28
CA GLY A 44 -3.51 -13.65 -0.87
C GLY A 44 -4.02 -14.90 -1.60
N SER A 45 -5.28 -15.31 -1.37
CA SER A 45 -5.93 -16.39 -2.13
C SER A 45 -6.16 -16.07 -3.61
N TYR A 46 -6.06 -14.79 -4.00
CA TYR A 46 -6.17 -14.34 -5.39
C TYR A 46 -4.82 -14.32 -6.13
N PHE A 47 -3.75 -14.82 -5.51
CA PHE A 47 -2.41 -14.85 -6.12
C PHE A 47 -2.16 -16.14 -6.90
N TYR A 48 -1.51 -16.02 -8.05
CA TYR A 48 -1.00 -17.15 -8.82
C TYR A 48 0.51 -17.02 -9.02
N LYS A 49 1.20 -18.13 -9.30
CA LYS A 49 2.66 -18.15 -9.44
C LYS A 49 3.16 -18.82 -10.72
N ASP A 50 2.28 -19.53 -11.40
CA ASP A 50 2.57 -20.28 -12.61
C ASP A 50 1.27 -20.51 -13.39
N HIS A 51 1.41 -21.10 -14.58
CA HIS A 51 0.26 -21.42 -15.43
C HIS A 51 -0.76 -22.32 -14.72
N LYS A 52 -0.31 -23.33 -13.97
CA LYS A 52 -1.18 -24.29 -13.29
C LYS A 52 -2.04 -23.61 -12.22
N SER A 53 -1.42 -22.81 -11.36
CA SER A 53 -2.10 -22.06 -10.30
C SER A 53 -3.05 -21.01 -10.86
N LEU A 54 -2.71 -20.35 -11.98
CA LEU A 54 -3.62 -19.43 -12.65
C LEU A 54 -4.88 -20.15 -13.18
N VAL A 55 -4.70 -21.26 -13.90
CA VAL A 55 -5.82 -22.06 -14.43
C VAL A 55 -6.70 -22.56 -13.30
N ASP A 56 -6.10 -23.12 -12.25
CA ASP A 56 -6.79 -23.59 -11.05
C ASP A 56 -7.63 -22.49 -10.40
N LEU A 57 -7.09 -21.28 -10.32
CA LEU A 57 -7.75 -20.13 -9.72
C LEU A 57 -8.92 -19.64 -10.58
N LEU A 58 -8.73 -19.56 -11.90
CA LEU A 58 -9.79 -19.18 -12.84
C LEU A 58 -10.96 -20.18 -12.82
N LEU A 59 -10.68 -21.48 -12.74
CA LEU A 59 -11.71 -22.53 -12.68
C LEU A 59 -12.51 -22.52 -11.38
N ARG A 60 -11.90 -22.07 -10.28
CA ARG A 60 -12.55 -21.96 -8.95
C ARG A 60 -13.06 -20.55 -8.65
N PHE A 61 -12.95 -19.61 -9.59
CA PHE A 61 -13.27 -18.22 -9.34
C PHE A 61 -14.77 -18.02 -9.11
N ASP A 62 -15.15 -17.65 -7.89
CA ASP A 62 -16.53 -17.34 -7.54
C ASP A 62 -16.87 -15.89 -7.96
N ARG A 63 -17.63 -15.77 -9.05
CA ARG A 63 -18.13 -14.48 -9.55
C ARG A 63 -19.17 -13.83 -8.64
N THR A 64 -19.72 -14.59 -7.70
CA THR A 64 -20.75 -14.12 -6.76
C THR A 64 -20.18 -13.68 -5.42
N ALA A 65 -18.87 -13.90 -5.20
CA ALA A 65 -18.17 -13.58 -3.98
C ALA A 65 -18.48 -12.16 -3.50
N LYS A 66 -18.88 -12.07 -2.23
CA LYS A 66 -19.17 -10.80 -1.55
C LYS A 66 -18.09 -10.56 -0.50
N GLY A 67 -17.70 -9.30 -0.35
CA GLY A 67 -16.69 -8.90 0.61
C GLY A 67 -16.15 -7.50 0.34
N ASP A 68 -15.24 -7.09 1.21
CA ASP A 68 -14.46 -5.87 1.06
C ASP A 68 -13.08 -6.22 0.47
N PHE A 69 -12.96 -5.99 -0.82
CA PHE A 69 -11.78 -6.22 -1.65
C PHE A 69 -10.87 -4.99 -1.76
N ASN A 70 -11.27 -3.85 -1.18
CA ASN A 70 -10.43 -2.64 -1.18
C ASN A 70 -9.30 -2.78 -0.15
N ALA A 71 -8.10 -3.05 -0.64
CA ALA A 71 -6.86 -3.16 0.14
C ALA A 71 -6.10 -1.82 0.25
N TYR A 72 -6.57 -0.76 -0.40
CA TYR A 72 -5.86 0.50 -0.58
C TYR A 72 -6.46 1.66 0.21
N ARG A 73 -7.33 1.38 1.19
CA ARG A 73 -8.00 2.42 1.99
C ARG A 73 -7.02 3.44 2.59
N SER A 74 -5.85 2.99 3.05
CA SER A 74 -4.79 3.86 3.60
C SER A 74 -4.18 4.83 2.59
N PHE A 75 -4.41 4.60 1.29
CA PHE A 75 -3.95 5.44 0.17
C PHE A 75 -5.08 6.30 -0.42
N GLU A 76 -6.26 6.29 0.19
CA GLU A 76 -7.35 7.19 -0.20
C GLU A 76 -6.92 8.66 -0.02
N PRO A 77 -7.40 9.58 -0.87
CA PRO A 77 -6.97 10.98 -0.85
C PRO A 77 -7.03 11.62 0.53
N THR A 78 -8.08 11.37 1.31
CA THR A 78 -8.24 11.92 2.66
C THR A 78 -7.09 11.51 3.59
N GLN A 79 -6.64 10.26 3.54
CA GLN A 79 -5.56 9.77 4.42
C GLN A 79 -4.20 10.29 3.95
N VAL A 80 -3.95 10.27 2.65
CA VAL A 80 -2.70 10.76 2.05
C VAL A 80 -2.53 12.26 2.30
N MET A 81 -3.58 13.05 2.08
CA MET A 81 -3.52 14.50 2.28
C MET A 81 -3.35 14.88 3.75
N ALA A 82 -3.93 14.13 4.69
CA ALA A 82 -3.70 14.36 6.12
C ALA A 82 -2.23 14.11 6.53
N ILE A 83 -1.59 13.07 5.98
CA ILE A 83 -0.15 12.82 6.19
C ILE A 83 0.67 13.95 5.56
N PHE A 84 0.33 14.35 4.34
CA PHE A 84 1.03 15.43 3.65
C PHE A 84 0.96 16.74 4.42
N GLU A 85 -0.23 17.13 4.88
CA GLU A 85 -0.44 18.32 5.69
C GLU A 85 0.41 18.28 6.97
N LYS A 86 0.38 17.16 7.70
CA LYS A 86 1.17 16.98 8.93
C LYS A 86 2.68 17.11 8.70
N VAL A 87 3.19 16.54 7.61
CA VAL A 87 4.65 16.46 7.37
C VAL A 87 5.21 17.72 6.73
N PHE A 88 4.45 18.34 5.81
CA PHE A 88 4.96 19.42 4.97
C PHE A 88 4.31 20.79 5.21
N LEU A 89 3.06 20.82 5.71
CA LEU A 89 2.30 22.08 5.89
C LEU A 89 2.13 22.48 7.36
N GLY A 90 2.26 21.54 8.29
CA GLY A 90 2.25 21.80 9.73
C GLY A 90 3.37 22.75 10.15
N ALA A 91 3.12 23.58 11.17
CA ALA A 91 4.09 24.58 11.63
C ALA A 91 5.46 23.93 11.96
N PRO A 92 6.58 24.54 11.55
CA PRO A 92 7.90 24.03 11.88
C PRO A 92 8.06 23.97 13.41
N PRO A 93 8.81 22.98 13.95
CA PRO A 93 9.07 22.92 15.38
C PRO A 93 9.69 24.25 15.85
N PRO A 94 9.32 24.74 17.04
CA PRO A 94 9.89 25.98 17.56
C PRO A 94 11.41 25.85 17.60
N PRO A 95 12.16 26.94 17.31
CA PRO A 95 13.61 26.92 17.40
C PRO A 95 14.05 26.47 18.81
N PRO A 96 15.17 25.74 18.93
CA PRO A 96 15.65 25.29 20.23
C PRO A 96 15.89 26.49 21.16
N THR A 97 15.29 26.44 22.36
CA THR A 97 15.50 27.45 23.39
C THR A 97 16.96 27.37 23.86
N ILE A 98 17.78 28.33 23.42
CA ILE A 98 19.14 28.49 23.95
C ILE A 98 19.01 29.14 25.33
N THR A 99 19.05 28.34 26.39
CA THR A 99 19.19 28.87 27.75
C THR A 99 20.62 29.32 27.94
N SER A 100 20.86 30.63 27.80
CA SER A 100 22.15 31.24 28.14
C SER A 100 22.35 31.14 29.66
N THR A 101 23.07 30.11 30.11
CA THR A 101 23.58 30.04 31.48
C THR A 101 24.66 31.10 31.63
N SER A 102 24.28 32.26 32.19
CA SER A 102 25.23 33.25 32.69
C SER A 102 25.90 32.70 33.93
N THR A 103 27.07 32.07 33.77
CA THR A 103 27.95 31.71 34.89
C THR A 103 28.54 32.99 35.47
N ALA A 104 27.97 33.46 36.57
CA ALA A 104 28.57 34.49 37.41
C ALA A 104 29.81 33.89 38.10
N THR A 105 30.99 34.34 37.69
CA THR A 105 32.25 34.14 38.41
C THR A 105 32.23 34.94 39.71
N SER A 106 32.40 34.24 40.84
CA SER A 106 32.82 34.82 42.12
C SER A 106 34.35 34.76 42.25
#